data_AF-A0A8T5J6I6-F1
#
_entry.id   AF-A0A8T5J6I6-F1
#
_cell.length_a   1.000
_cell.length_b   1.000
_cell.length_c   1.000
_cell.angle_alpha   90.00
_cell.angle_beta   90.00
_cell.angle_gamma   90.00
#
_symmetry.space_group_name_H-M   'P 1'
#
loop_
_entity.id
_entity.type
_entity.pdbx_description
1 polymer ?
#
loop_
_entity_poly.entity_id
_entity_poly.type
_entity_poly.pdbx_seq_one_letter_code
_entity_poly.pdbx_strand_id
1 'polypeptide(L)'
;MIPVSLYGADEAELDRFFSVLPELVSNAYEDRPYQETLFSISGDNVIRHIEIADAWAKQTPFAWPEDVLMEVDMAIQTVKYPDVG
;
A
#
# COMPACT_ATOMS: atom_id res chain seq x y z
N MET A 1 -15.09 -25.38 -0.95
CA MET A 1 -14.10 -24.46 -0.35
C MET A 1 -12.84 -25.27 -0.11
N ILE A 2 -11.69 -24.88 -0.67
CA ILE A 2 -10.43 -25.59 -0.46
C ILE A 2 -9.86 -25.18 0.91
N PRO A 3 -9.39 -26.11 1.75
CA PRO A 3 -8.82 -25.78 3.05
C PRO A 3 -7.61 -24.85 2.93
N VAL A 4 -7.61 -23.74 3.68
CA VAL A 4 -6.54 -22.71 3.64
C VAL A 4 -5.21 -23.26 4.14
N SER A 5 -5.26 -24.32 4.97
CA SER A 5 -4.09 -25.07 5.44
C SER A 5 -3.23 -25.67 4.32
N LEU A 6 -3.80 -25.91 3.13
CA LEU A 6 -3.03 -26.37 1.96
C LEU A 6 -2.11 -25.30 1.37
N TYR A 7 -2.30 -24.03 1.75
CA TYR A 7 -1.45 -22.90 1.34
C TYR A 7 -0.41 -22.51 2.41
N GLY A 8 -0.27 -23.31 3.48
CA GLY A 8 0.71 -23.06 4.55
C GLY A 8 0.29 -21.98 5.54
N ALA A 9 -0.98 -21.54 5.53
CA ALA A 9 -1.50 -20.60 6.51
C ALA A 9 -2.11 -21.33 7.72
N ASP A 10 -1.79 -20.85 8.92
CA ASP A 10 -2.39 -21.34 10.16
C ASP A 10 -3.84 -20.87 10.27
N GLU A 11 -4.77 -21.81 10.33
CA GLU A 11 -6.22 -21.57 10.35
C GLU A 11 -6.64 -20.75 11.59
N ALA A 12 -5.99 -20.95 12.74
CA ALA A 12 -6.28 -20.22 13.96
C ALA A 12 -5.72 -18.79 13.93
N GLU A 13 -4.59 -18.56 13.26
CA GLU A 13 -4.10 -17.20 13.01
C GLU A 13 -4.97 -16.46 12.00
N LEU A 14 -5.44 -17.15 10.97
CA LEU A 14 -6.34 -16.62 9.96
C LEU A 14 -7.67 -16.18 10.59
N ASP A 15 -8.29 -17.04 11.40
CA ASP A 15 -9.53 -16.73 12.09
C ASP A 15 -9.37 -15.55 13.06
N ARG A 16 -8.24 -15.49 13.78
CA ARG A 16 -7.92 -14.31 14.61
C ARG A 16 -7.80 -13.06 13.75
N PHE A 17 -7.03 -13.12 12.67
CA PHE A 17 -6.85 -11.99 11.76
C PHE A 17 -8.19 -11.48 11.21
N PHE A 18 -9.06 -12.38 10.72
CA PHE A 18 -10.38 -12.01 10.22
C PHE A 18 -11.33 -11.50 11.31
N SER A 19 -11.17 -11.94 12.56
CA SER A 19 -11.95 -11.43 13.69
C SER A 19 -11.59 -9.98 14.06
N VAL A 20 -10.32 -9.59 13.91
CA VAL A 20 -9.84 -8.22 14.23
C VAL A 20 -9.80 -7.29 13.02
N LEU A 21 -9.87 -7.85 11.81
CA LEU A 21 -9.88 -7.11 10.56
C LEU A 21 -10.93 -5.97 10.54
N PRO A 22 -12.18 -6.16 10.99
CA PRO A 22 -13.19 -5.10 10.97
C PRO A 22 -12.82 -3.89 11.82
N GLU A 23 -12.13 -4.08 12.94
CA GLU A 23 -11.64 -2.99 13.79
C GLU A 23 -10.39 -2.31 13.20
N LEU A 24 -9.52 -3.08 12.53
CA LEU A 24 -8.36 -2.54 11.82
C LEU A 24 -8.77 -1.66 10.62
N VAL A 25 -9.93 -1.91 10.03
CA VAL A 25 -10.45 -1.17 8.87
C VAL A 25 -11.67 -0.31 9.20
N SER A 26 -12.07 -0.22 10.48
CA SER A 26 -13.30 0.49 10.89
C SER A 26 -13.25 1.98 10.54
N ASN A 27 -12.05 2.56 10.54
CA ASN A 27 -11.78 3.94 10.15
C ASN A 27 -11.45 4.10 8.66
N ALA A 28 -11.18 3.02 7.92
CA ALA A 28 -10.80 3.09 6.51
C ALA A 28 -11.93 3.66 5.63
N TYR A 29 -13.18 3.51 6.08
CA TYR A 29 -14.34 4.09 5.40
C TYR A 29 -14.73 5.49 5.88
N GLU A 30 -14.29 5.90 7.06
CA GLU A 30 -14.58 7.22 7.67
C GLU A 30 -13.46 8.24 7.41
N ASP A 31 -12.26 7.80 7.07
CA ASP A 31 -11.15 8.65 6.63
C ASP A 31 -11.34 9.04 5.16
N ARG A 32 -12.32 9.93 4.92
CA ARG A 32 -12.57 10.53 3.61
C ARG A 32 -11.29 11.13 2.99
N PRO A 33 -10.40 11.81 3.73
CA PRO A 33 -9.10 12.24 3.21
C PRO A 33 -8.26 11.08 2.67
N TYR A 34 -8.16 9.95 3.40
CA TYR A 34 -7.44 8.76 2.93
C TYR A 34 -8.05 8.18 1.65
N GLN A 35 -9.38 8.10 1.57
CA GLN A 35 -10.07 7.63 0.37
C GLN A 35 -9.80 8.53 -0.84
N GLU A 36 -9.93 9.85 -0.66
CA GLU A 36 -9.65 10.83 -1.71
C GLU A 36 -8.20 10.73 -2.20
N THR A 37 -7.25 10.52 -1.28
CA THR A 37 -5.84 10.26 -1.61
C THR A 37 -5.68 8.99 -2.42
N LEU A 38 -6.27 7.87 -2.01
CA LEU A 38 -6.20 6.60 -2.78
C LEU A 38 -6.76 6.75 -4.19
N PHE A 39 -7.89 7.43 -4.36
CA PHE A 39 -8.48 7.67 -5.69
C PHE A 39 -7.72 8.70 -6.52
N SER A 40 -6.87 9.53 -5.91
CA SER A 40 -6.02 10.48 -6.63
C SER A 40 -4.78 9.82 -7.26
N ILE A 41 -4.38 8.63 -6.76
CA ILE A 41 -3.32 7.82 -7.33
C ILE A 41 -3.78 7.29 -8.69
N SER A 42 -3.10 7.72 -9.75
CA SER A 42 -3.40 7.33 -11.13
C SER A 42 -2.12 7.26 -11.96
N GLY A 43 -2.14 6.41 -13.00
CA GLY A 43 -0.97 6.15 -13.85
C GLY A 43 0.15 5.39 -13.13
N ASP A 44 1.30 5.25 -13.78
CA ASP A 44 2.41 4.40 -13.33
C ASP A 44 3.61 5.16 -12.72
N ASN A 45 3.46 6.46 -12.45
CA ASN A 45 4.55 7.25 -11.88
C ASN A 45 4.63 7.04 -10.36
N VAL A 46 5.53 6.14 -9.96
CA VAL A 46 5.79 5.74 -8.57
C VAL A 46 6.17 6.93 -7.69
N ILE A 47 7.03 7.83 -8.17
CA ILE A 47 7.45 9.01 -7.41
C ILE A 47 6.25 9.90 -7.07
N ARG A 48 5.37 10.13 -8.05
CA ARG A 48 4.14 10.89 -7.85
C ARG A 48 3.20 10.21 -6.83
N HIS A 49 3.18 8.88 -6.78
CA HIS A 49 2.39 8.16 -5.78
C HIS A 49 2.95 8.36 -4.37
N ILE A 50 4.28 8.38 -4.22
CA ILE A 50 4.96 8.70 -2.95
C ILE A 50 4.64 10.12 -2.50
N GLU A 51 4.70 11.11 -3.42
CA GLU A 51 4.34 12.49 -3.11
C GLU A 51 2.89 12.64 -2.61
N ILE A 52 1.95 11.92 -3.23
CA ILE A 52 0.54 11.88 -2.82
C ILE A 52 0.39 11.29 -1.41
N ALA A 53 1.11 10.21 -1.12
CA ALA A 53 1.10 9.56 0.20
C ALA A 53 1.72 10.43 1.29
N ASP A 54 2.85 11.08 1.01
CA ASP A 54 3.52 12.02 1.92
C ASP A 54 2.60 13.21 2.26
N ALA A 55 1.95 13.78 1.23
CA ALA A 55 1.01 14.88 1.41
C ALA A 55 -0.18 14.48 2.30
N TRP A 56 -0.74 13.28 2.12
CA TRP A 56 -1.80 12.76 2.99
C TRP A 56 -1.33 12.58 4.44
N ALA A 57 -0.14 12.04 4.64
CA ALA A 57 0.46 11.85 5.97
C ALA A 57 0.89 13.17 6.63
N LYS A 58 0.68 14.32 5.96
CA LYS A 58 1.20 15.65 6.35
C LYS A 58 2.71 15.63 6.57
N GLN A 59 3.39 14.72 5.90
CA GLN A 59 4.83 14.74 5.78
C GLN A 59 5.18 15.75 4.70
N THR A 60 6.26 16.49 4.90
CA THR A 60 6.70 17.43 3.88
C THR A 60 7.15 16.60 2.69
N PRO A 61 6.59 16.77 1.48
CA PRO A 61 7.03 16.03 0.31
C PRO A 61 8.53 16.23 0.21
N PHE A 62 9.25 15.12 0.33
CA PHE A 62 10.69 15.17 0.42
C PHE A 62 11.17 15.69 -0.93
N ALA A 63 11.70 16.91 -0.98
CA ALA A 63 12.41 17.42 -2.14
C ALA A 63 13.71 16.63 -2.28
N TRP A 64 13.59 15.37 -2.70
CA TRP A 64 14.72 14.49 -2.93
C TRP A 64 15.54 15.06 -4.09
N PRO A 65 16.86 15.14 -3.93
CA PRO A 65 17.72 15.42 -5.06
C PRO A 65 17.60 14.30 -6.12
N GLU A 66 17.93 14.64 -7.36
CA GLU A 66 17.67 13.80 -8.54
C GLU A 66 18.33 12.41 -8.45
N ASP A 67 19.49 12.32 -7.79
CA ASP A 67 20.19 11.08 -7.51
C ASP A 67 19.39 10.13 -6.62
N VAL A 68 18.79 10.65 -5.54
CA VAL A 68 17.94 9.90 -4.62
C VAL A 68 16.64 9.47 -5.31
N LEU A 69 16.03 10.37 -6.10
CA LEU A 69 14.82 10.04 -6.88
C LEU A 69 15.06 8.86 -7.82
N MET A 70 16.18 8.88 -8.53
CA MET A 70 16.54 7.83 -9.47
C MET A 70 16.80 6.49 -8.77
N GLU A 71 17.47 6.50 -7.61
CA GLU A 71 17.73 5.29 -6.83
C GLU A 71 16.44 4.65 -6.31
N VAL A 72 15.52 5.46 -5.77
CA VAL A 72 14.24 4.98 -5.25
C VAL A 72 13.37 4.41 -6.36
N ASP A 73 13.29 5.08 -7.52
CA ASP A 73 12.52 4.57 -8.66
C ASP A 73 13.09 3.22 -9.13
N MET A 74 14.41 3.11 -9.33
CA MET A 74 15.05 1.84 -9.70
C MET A 74 14.81 0.73 -8.68
N ALA A 75 14.89 1.04 -7.38
CA ALA A 75 14.64 0.07 -6.33
C ALA A 75 13.19 -0.46 -6.42
N ILE A 76 12.20 0.43 -6.53
CA ILE A 76 10.78 0.04 -6.57
C ILE A 76 10.47 -0.77 -7.83
N GLN A 77 10.99 -0.39 -9.00
CA GLN A 77 10.82 -1.19 -10.23
C GLN A 77 11.41 -2.59 -10.10
N THR A 78 12.45 -2.77 -9.28
CA THR A 78 13.10 -4.07 -9.06
C THR A 78 12.30 -4.98 -8.11
N VAL A 79 11.61 -4.41 -7.12
CA VAL A 79 10.79 -5.18 -6.16
C VAL A 79 9.32 -5.30 -6.59
N LYS A 80 8.90 -4.59 -7.64
CA LYS A 80 7.54 -4.65 -8.15
C LYS A 80 7.17 -6.10 -8.45
N TYR A 81 6.04 -6.53 -7.90
CA TYR A 81 5.51 -7.87 -8.17
C TYR A 81 5.37 -8.01 -9.70
N PRO A 82 5.84 -9.12 -10.31
CA PRO A 82 5.74 -9.29 -11.75
C PRO A 82 4.28 -9.13 -12.16
N ASP A 83 4.07 -8.38 -13.23
CA ASP A 83 2.75 -8.14 -13.79
C ASP A 83 2.22 -9.47 -14.35
N VAL A 84 1.51 -10.21 -13.49
CA VAL A 84 0.83 -11.45 -13.82
C VAL A 84 -0.56 -11.08 -14.34
N GLY A 85 -0.57 -10.56 -15.57
CA GLY A 85 -1.78 -10.22 -16.31
C GLY A 85 -2.76 -11.39 -16.45
#